data_AF-A0A0X3PNH1-F1
#
_entry.id   AF-A0A0X3PNH1-F1
#
_cell.length_a   1.000
_cell.length_b   1.000
_cell.length_c   1.000
_cell.angle_alpha   90.00
_cell.angle_beta   90.00
_cell.angle_gamma   90.00
#
_symmetry.space_group_name_H-M   'P 1'
#
loop_
_entity.id
_entity.type
_entity.pdbx_description
1 polymer ?
#
loop_
_entity_poly.entity_id
_entity_poly.type
_entity_poly.pdbx_seq_one_letter_code
_entity_poly.pdbx_strand_id
1 'polypeptide(L)'
;MDCLSALRTLSKDSPSLQASTDLEKALVFQYLEWNQRFLQSKSDKSEQKKLLRILSTDLQNRTYLTGFVFKAIDFLIADSIKESLIPLTFEEKEGICEVLRWYTHVQRQVPSLPYISFQRCKIY
;
A
#
# COMPACT_ATOMS: atom_id res chain seq x y z
N MET A 1 12.62 -5.91 10.53
CA MET A 1 13.12 -4.70 9.86
C MET A 1 12.43 -3.50 10.49
N ASP A 2 13.19 -2.47 10.85
CA ASP A 2 12.62 -1.23 11.39
C ASP A 2 12.09 -0.37 10.23
N CYS A 3 10.77 -0.42 10.00
CA CYS A 3 10.11 0.29 8.89
C CYS A 3 10.31 1.82 8.95
N LEU A 4 10.55 2.40 10.13
CA LEU A 4 10.83 3.82 10.26
C LEU A 4 12.18 4.20 9.68
N SER A 5 13.21 3.39 9.94
CA SER A 5 14.55 3.58 9.35
C SER A 5 14.53 3.47 7.83
N ALA A 6 13.77 2.51 7.29
CA ALA A 6 13.59 2.33 5.85
C ALA A 6 12.91 3.54 5.22
N LEU A 7 11.82 4.03 5.82
CA LEU A 7 11.10 5.22 5.35
C LEU A 7 11.99 6.46 5.31
N ARG A 8 12.77 6.70 6.37
CA ARG A 8 13.73 7.82 6.43
C ARG A 8 14.79 7.75 5.34
N THR A 9 15.25 6.54 5.02
CA THR A 9 16.25 6.31 3.99
C THR A 9 15.67 6.61 2.60
N LEU A 10 14.46 6.12 2.32
CA LEU A 10 13.74 6.35 1.07
C LEU A 10 13.43 7.82 0.81
N SER A 11 13.15 8.58 1.87
CA SER A 11 12.80 10.00 1.76
C SER A 11 14.00 10.95 1.91
N LYS A 12 15.22 10.43 2.11
CA LYS A 12 16.40 11.25 2.44
C LYS A 12 16.78 12.18 1.30
N ASP A 13 16.76 11.66 0.07
CA ASP A 13 17.25 12.37 -1.12
C ASP A 13 16.13 13.10 -1.87
N SER A 14 14.87 13.00 -1.43
CA SER A 14 13.70 13.55 -2.11
C SER A 14 12.72 14.16 -1.11
N PRO A 15 12.76 15.49 -0.90
CA PRO A 15 11.90 16.16 0.08
C PRO A 15 10.40 16.06 -0.26
N SER A 16 10.05 15.92 -1.54
CA SER A 16 8.66 15.73 -1.99
C SER A 16 8.02 14.45 -1.44
N LEU A 17 8.82 13.41 -1.15
CA LEU A 17 8.37 12.13 -0.60
C LEU A 17 8.14 12.17 0.91
N GLN A 18 8.58 13.23 1.59
CA GLN A 18 8.37 13.42 3.02
C GLN A 18 6.97 13.97 3.29
N ALA A 19 6.38 13.55 4.41
CA ALA A 19 5.15 14.13 4.92
C ALA A 19 5.45 15.56 5.43
N SER A 20 4.73 16.55 4.90
CA SER A 20 4.95 17.96 5.23
C SER A 20 4.00 18.44 6.34
N THR A 21 2.72 18.06 6.25
CA THR A 21 1.69 18.45 7.21
C THR A 21 1.61 17.47 8.39
N ASP A 22 1.11 17.92 9.53
CA ASP A 22 0.96 17.04 10.70
C ASP A 22 -0.05 15.93 10.47
N LEU A 23 -1.08 16.18 9.64
CA LEU A 23 -2.00 15.14 9.18
C LEU A 23 -1.28 14.08 8.35
N GLU A 24 -0.46 14.47 7.38
CA GLU A 24 0.33 13.52 6.59
C GLU A 24 1.27 12.71 7.48
N LYS A 25 1.93 13.34 8.46
CA LYS A 25 2.81 12.63 9.41
C LYS A 25 2.04 11.63 10.25
N ALA A 26 0.87 12.01 10.77
CA ALA A 26 0.02 11.12 11.55
C ALA A 26 -0.44 9.90 10.71
N LEU A 27 -0.84 10.14 9.46
CA LEU A 27 -1.19 9.07 8.51
C LEU A 27 0.00 8.15 8.21
N VAL A 28 1.21 8.70 8.04
CA VAL A 28 2.43 7.89 7.88
C VAL A 28 2.61 6.94 9.07
N PHE A 29 2.48 7.43 10.30
CA PHE A 29 2.60 6.57 11.49
C PHE A 29 1.51 5.49 11.53
N GLN A 30 0.27 5.85 11.22
CA GLN A 30 -0.85 4.90 11.15
C GLN A 30 -0.56 3.76 10.15
N TYR A 31 -0.08 4.07 8.95
CA TYR A 31 0.21 3.04 7.96
C TYR A 31 1.47 2.24 8.27
N LEU A 32 2.43 2.81 9.01
CA LEU A 32 3.57 2.04 9.52
C LEU A 32 3.12 1.00 10.55
N GLU A 33 2.22 1.36 11.47
CA GLU A 33 1.63 0.42 12.43
C GLU A 33 0.84 -0.67 11.71
N TRP A 34 0.01 -0.28 10.73
CA TRP A 34 -0.71 -1.22 9.87
C TRP A 34 0.26 -2.18 9.17
N ASN A 35 1.38 -1.68 8.64
CA ASN A 35 2.37 -2.51 7.96
C ASN A 35 3.03 -3.50 8.90
N GLN A 36 3.37 -3.07 10.11
CA GLN A 36 3.95 -3.95 11.11
C GLN A 36 2.99 -5.09 11.43
N ARG A 37 1.70 -4.79 11.61
CA ARG A 37 0.65 -5.81 11.81
C ARG A 37 0.52 -6.74 10.59
N PHE A 38 0.56 -6.19 9.38
CA PHE A 38 0.52 -6.97 8.14
C PHE A 38 1.70 -7.95 8.03
N LEU A 39 2.92 -7.48 8.31
CA LEU A 39 4.13 -8.30 8.31
C LEU A 39 4.14 -9.37 9.41
N GLN A 40 3.58 -9.07 10.58
CA GLN A 40 3.40 -10.07 11.66
C GLN A 40 2.41 -11.16 11.26
N SER A 41 1.39 -10.84 10.45
CA SER A 41 0.40 -11.81 9.95
C SER A 41 0.89 -12.68 8.79
N LYS A 42 2.20 -12.73 8.48
CA LYS A 42 2.73 -13.45 7.30
C LYS A 42 2.37 -14.95 7.26
N SER A 43 2.24 -15.60 8.41
CA SER A 43 1.81 -17.01 8.49
C SER A 43 0.30 -17.20 8.36
N ASP A 44 -0.49 -16.14 8.52
CA ASP A 44 -1.96 -16.17 8.49
C ASP A 44 -2.49 -15.42 7.26
N LYS A 45 -2.69 -16.17 6.17
CA LYS A 45 -3.22 -15.64 4.92
C LYS A 45 -4.64 -15.07 5.06
N SER A 46 -5.43 -15.55 6.02
CA SER A 46 -6.80 -15.07 6.23
C SER A 46 -6.77 -13.65 6.80
N GLU A 47 -5.94 -13.43 7.83
CA GLU A 47 -5.75 -12.10 8.41
C GLU A 47 -5.08 -11.13 7.41
N GLN A 48 -4.12 -11.57 6.59
CA GLN A 48 -3.58 -10.73 5.52
C GLN A 48 -4.65 -10.27 4.53
N LYS A 49 -5.53 -11.18 4.09
CA LYS A 49 -6.65 -10.83 3.19
C LYS A 49 -7.61 -9.84 3.84
N LYS A 50 -7.90 -10.01 5.13
CA LYS A 50 -8.72 -9.08 5.91
C LYS A 50 -8.08 -7.70 6.00
N LEU A 51 -6.78 -7.62 6.27
CA LEU A 51 -6.04 -6.35 6.31
C LEU A 51 -6.04 -5.65 4.94
N LEU A 52 -5.89 -6.40 3.84
CA LEU A 52 -5.99 -5.84 2.49
C LEU A 52 -7.38 -5.27 2.18
N ARG A 53 -8.46 -5.91 2.65
CA ARG A 53 -9.83 -5.39 2.51
C ARG A 53 -10.05 -4.10 3.30
N ILE A 54 -9.50 -4.03 4.52
CA ILE A 54 -9.51 -2.80 5.33
C ILE A 54 -8.78 -1.69 4.59
N LEU A 55 -7.56 -1.95 4.10
CA LEU A 55 -6.78 -0.99 3.32
C LEU A 55 -7.53 -0.53 2.05
N SER A 56 -8.23 -1.46 1.38
CA SER A 56 -9.06 -1.12 0.21
C SER A 56 -10.20 -0.17 0.56
N THR A 57 -10.79 -0.32 1.74
CA THR A 57 -11.86 0.56 2.23
C THR A 57 -11.30 1.96 2.50
N ASP A 58 -10.14 2.05 3.14
CA ASP A 58 -9.46 3.33 3.43
C ASP A 58 -9.08 4.09 2.14
N LEU A 59 -8.71 3.36 1.09
CA LEU A 59 -8.31 3.90 -0.21
C LEU A 59 -9.48 4.29 -1.13
N GLN A 60 -10.73 4.02 -0.76
CA GLN A 60 -11.89 4.37 -1.59
C GLN A 60 -11.92 5.87 -1.96
N ASN A 61 -11.57 6.73 -0.99
CA ASN A 61 -11.65 8.18 -1.16
C ASN A 61 -10.27 8.85 -1.31
N ARG A 62 -9.20 8.07 -1.57
CA ARG A 62 -7.83 8.60 -1.64
C ARG A 62 -7.07 8.04 -2.82
N THR A 63 -6.22 8.87 -3.44
CA THR A 63 -5.35 8.41 -4.52
C THR A 63 -4.14 7.67 -3.98
N TYR A 64 -3.57 8.16 -2.87
CA TYR A 64 -2.42 7.64 -2.13
C TYR A 64 -2.76 7.58 -0.64
N LEU A 65 -1.93 6.90 0.15
CA LEU A 65 -2.20 6.65 1.57
C LEU A 65 -2.39 7.97 2.36
N THR A 66 -1.54 8.95 2.09
CA THR A 66 -1.55 10.26 2.76
C THR A 66 -2.37 11.32 2.02
N GLY A 67 -3.21 10.94 1.04
CA GLY A 67 -4.08 11.86 0.31
C GLY A 67 -3.91 11.77 -1.21
N PHE A 68 -3.44 12.86 -1.83
CA PHE A 68 -3.39 13.01 -3.30
C PHE A 68 -1.97 13.01 -3.89
N VAL A 69 -0.95 13.08 -3.04
CA VAL A 69 0.46 13.13 -3.45
C VAL A 69 1.15 11.84 -3.04
N PHE A 70 1.95 11.29 -3.93
CA PHE A 70 2.78 10.11 -3.68
C PHE A 70 3.85 10.42 -2.63
N LYS A 71 3.96 9.57 -1.60
CA LYS A 71 4.94 9.69 -0.52
C LYS A 71 5.74 8.39 -0.34
N ALA A 72 6.84 8.44 0.42
CA ALA A 72 7.68 7.27 0.68
C ALA A 72 6.91 6.11 1.34
N ILE A 73 5.88 6.42 2.14
CA ILE A 73 5.03 5.39 2.76
C ILE A 73 4.29 4.56 1.71
N ASP A 74 3.86 5.16 0.59
CA ASP A 74 3.15 4.42 -0.45
C ASP A 74 4.02 3.31 -1.05
N PHE A 75 5.28 3.63 -1.36
CA PHE A 75 6.24 2.64 -1.82
C PHE A 75 6.51 1.56 -0.77
N LEU A 76 6.72 1.95 0.49
CA LEU A 76 7.04 1.02 1.57
C LEU A 76 5.91 -0.01 1.78
N ILE A 77 4.65 0.44 1.77
CA ILE A 77 3.49 -0.44 1.87
C ILE A 77 3.37 -1.32 0.62
N ALA A 78 3.52 -0.74 -0.58
CA ALA A 78 3.41 -1.49 -1.83
C ALA A 78 4.44 -2.62 -1.91
N ASP A 79 5.69 -2.34 -1.51
CA ASP A 79 6.76 -3.34 -1.46
C ASP A 79 6.47 -4.45 -0.43
N SER A 80 5.86 -4.10 0.69
CA SER A 80 5.53 -5.05 1.77
C SER A 80 4.41 -6.02 1.38
N ILE A 81 3.42 -5.56 0.59
CA ILE A 81 2.25 -6.38 0.22
C ILE A 81 2.42 -7.13 -1.10
N LYS A 82 3.41 -6.81 -1.94
CA LYS A 82 3.55 -7.32 -3.32
C LYS A 82 3.43 -8.84 -3.42
N GLU A 83 4.10 -9.58 -2.53
CA GLU A 83 4.10 -11.05 -2.51
C GLU A 83 2.73 -11.64 -2.15
N SER A 84 1.92 -10.88 -1.42
CA SER A 84 0.56 -11.31 -1.03
C SER A 84 -0.46 -11.04 -2.12
N LEU A 85 -0.19 -10.10 -3.04
CA LEU A 85 -1.11 -9.76 -4.13
C LEU A 85 -1.00 -10.70 -5.34
N ILE A 86 0.20 -11.23 -5.62
CA ILE A 86 0.47 -12.12 -6.76
C ILE A 86 -0.45 -13.36 -6.76
N PRO A 87 -0.59 -14.13 -5.66
CA PRO A 87 -1.36 -15.38 -5.66
C PRO A 87 -2.88 -15.19 -5.51
N LEU A 88 -3.40 -13.95 -5.48
CA LEU A 88 -4.83 -13.72 -5.27
C LEU A 88 -5.67 -14.20 -6.46
N THR A 89 -6.81 -14.81 -6.14
CA THR A 89 -7.80 -15.20 -7.15
C THR A 89 -8.49 -13.97 -7.75
N PHE A 90 -9.22 -14.17 -8.85
CA PHE A 90 -10.01 -13.11 -9.47
C PHE A 90 -11.01 -12.46 -8.49
N GLU A 91 -11.79 -13.27 -7.79
CA GLU A 91 -12.79 -12.81 -6.81
C GLU A 91 -12.15 -12.03 -5.65
N GLU A 92 -10.98 -12.50 -5.19
CA GLU A 92 -10.24 -11.80 -4.13
C GLU A 92 -9.75 -10.43 -4.59
N LYS A 93 -9.30 -10.34 -5.85
CA LYS A 93 -8.88 -9.08 -6.47
C LYS A 93 -10.03 -8.09 -6.62
N GLU A 94 -11.23 -8.55 -6.98
CA GLU A 94 -12.41 -7.67 -7.02
C GLU A 94 -12.73 -7.07 -5.64
N GLY A 95 -12.55 -7.83 -4.57
CA GLY A 95 -12.76 -7.38 -3.19
C GLY A 95 -11.73 -6.38 -2.67
N ILE A 96 -10.64 -6.15 -3.39
CA ILE A 96 -9.58 -5.19 -3.03
C ILE A 96 -9.21 -4.25 -4.20
N CYS A 97 -10.17 -3.96 -5.07
CA CYS A 97 -9.95 -3.18 -6.30
C CYS A 97 -9.20 -1.86 -6.05
N GLU A 98 -9.48 -1.19 -4.93
CA GLU A 98 -8.85 0.11 -4.63
C GLU A 98 -7.39 0.00 -4.23
N VAL A 99 -7.00 -1.10 -3.57
CA VAL A 99 -5.59 -1.42 -3.34
C VAL A 99 -4.90 -1.66 -4.69
N LEU A 100 -5.52 -2.41 -5.60
CA LEU A 100 -4.92 -2.72 -6.90
C LEU A 100 -4.81 -1.48 -7.80
N ARG A 101 -5.82 -0.59 -7.75
CA ARG A 101 -5.79 0.73 -8.38
C ARG A 101 -4.63 1.56 -7.84
N TRP A 102 -4.56 1.73 -6.52
CA TRP A 102 -3.47 2.47 -5.86
C TRP A 102 -2.10 1.86 -6.18
N TYR A 103 -1.95 0.54 -6.07
CA TYR A 103 -0.70 -0.16 -6.35
C TYR A 103 -0.23 0.08 -7.80
N THR A 104 -1.15 0.11 -8.77
CA THR A 104 -0.83 0.46 -10.16
C THR A 104 -0.29 1.88 -10.29
N HIS A 105 -0.82 2.84 -9.52
CA HIS A 105 -0.29 4.20 -9.49
C HIS A 105 1.11 4.26 -8.88
N VAL A 106 1.34 3.54 -7.78
CA VAL A 106 2.65 3.43 -7.13
C VAL A 106 3.68 2.76 -8.05
N GLN A 107 3.31 1.67 -8.72
CA GLN A 107 4.19 0.96 -9.66
C GLN A 107 4.66 1.86 -10.81
N ARG A 108 3.82 2.79 -11.29
CA ARG A 108 4.22 3.75 -12.33
C ARG A 108 5.30 4.72 -11.86
N GLN A 109 5.32 5.04 -10.56
CA GLN A 109 6.37 5.87 -9.96
C GLN A 109 7.62 5.05 -9.62
N VAL A 110 7.43 3.76 -9.30
CA VAL A 110 8.50 2.85 -8.89
C VAL A 110 8.47 1.56 -9.72
N PRO A 111 9.14 1.55 -10.89
CA PRO A 111 9.08 0.43 -11.84
C PRO A 111 9.66 -0.89 -11.34
N SER A 112 10.35 -0.90 -10.18
CA SER A 112 10.90 -2.12 -9.58
C SER A 112 9.82 -3.03 -8.97
N LEU A 113 8.60 -2.53 -8.79
CA LEU A 113 7.48 -3.31 -8.27
C LEU A 113 6.88 -4.23 -9.36
N PRO A 114 6.52 -5.49 -9.02
CA PRO A 114 5.95 -6.43 -9.99
C PRO A 114 4.59 -5.95 -10.49
N TYR A 115 4.32 -6.19 -11.77
CA TYR A 115 3.01 -5.90 -12.38
C TYR A 115 1.97 -6.91 -11.93
N ILE A 116 0.82 -6.39 -11.49
CA ILE A 116 -0.31 -7.20 -11.03
C ILE A 116 -1.49 -6.91 -11.95
N SER A 117 -1.86 -7.90 -12.77
CA SER A 117 -3.05 -7.80 -13.60
C SER A 117 -4.32 -7.97 -12.77
N PHE A 118 -5.28 -7.09 -13.02
CA PHE A 118 -6.65 -7.18 -12.50
C PHE A 118 -7.61 -6.44 -13.42
N GLN A 119 -8.88 -6.81 -13.38
CA GLN A 119 -9.92 -6.12 -14.13
C GLN A 119 -10.41 -4.91 -13.33
N ARG A 120 -10.51 -3.77 -14.01
CA ARG A 120 -10.97 -2.51 -13.40
C ARG A 120 -12.49 -2.37 -13.38
N CYS A 121 -13.18 -3.16 -14.20
CA CYS A 121 -14.63 -3.22 -14.28
C CYS A 121 -15.09 -4.54 -13.67
N LYS A 122 -16.10 -4.46 -12.80
CA LYS A 122 -16.83 -5.62 -12.28
C LYS A 122 -17.60 -6.26 -13.44
N ILE A 123 -17.57 -7.59 -13.59
CA ILE A 123 -18.27 -8.30 -14.69
C ILE A 123 -19.73 -8.63 -14.32
N TYR A 124 -20.42 -7.78 -13.55
CA TYR A 124 -21.81 -8.03 -13.16
C TYR A 124 -22.69 -6.80 -13.31
#